data_AF-A0A5K0VTB2-F1
#
_entry.id   AF-A0A5K0VTB2-F1
#
_cell.length_a   1.000
_cell.length_b   1.000
_cell.length_c   1.000
_cell.angle_alpha   90.00
_cell.angle_beta   90.00
_cell.angle_gamma   90.00
#
_symmetry.space_group_name_H-M   'P 1'
#
loop_
_entity.id
_entity.type
_entity.pdbx_description
1 polymer ?
#
loop_
_entity_poly.entity_id
_entity_poly.type
_entity_poly.pdbx_seq_one_letter_code
_entity_poly.pdbx_strand_id
1 'polypeptide(L)'
;ILVLPPYQGSGHGRQLLESVNAVAVSGEDIYDVTIEEPSEYLQHLRDCVDTVHLLSFEPIKLCISSMSSKLKQGGLMKKDQKVRFSPSASIVEEARKGLKITKKQFRRCWDVLVYLSLDPNDSCSTENFKTCLSNRLSSEVFEKDSDIRGKCVVDIPNKYGPEKTFVMFRSNSMGEASTLSADIAKSKAGEEEQLKQLVEVRMKEIVGVADKVAANCKKLGIQPF
;
A
#
# COMPACT_ATOMS: atom_id res chain seq x y z
N ILE A 1 -1.31 20.39 -5.88
CA ILE A 1 -1.37 21.37 -4.76
C ILE A 1 -0.04 22.11 -4.73
N LEU A 2 -0.06 23.45 -4.73
CA LEU A 2 1.15 24.28 -4.63
C LEU A 2 1.01 25.22 -3.44
N VAL A 3 2.08 25.33 -2.65
CA VAL A 3 2.22 26.33 -1.59
C VAL A 3 3.47 27.12 -1.91
N LEU A 4 3.34 28.45 -2.05
CA LEU A 4 4.50 29.30 -2.40
C LEU A 4 5.57 29.19 -1.30
N PRO A 5 6.87 29.25 -1.65
CA PRO A 5 7.96 29.00 -0.71
C PRO A 5 7.86 29.75 0.62
N PRO A 6 7.49 31.05 0.67
CA PRO A 6 7.38 31.78 1.94
C PRO A 6 6.29 31.25 2.89
N TYR A 7 5.32 30.49 2.38
CA TYR A 7 4.18 29.96 3.14
C TYR A 7 4.28 28.45 3.44
N GLN A 8 5.38 27.81 3.04
CA GLN A 8 5.63 26.40 3.34
C GLN A 8 5.90 26.18 4.84
N GLY A 9 5.77 24.93 5.32
CA GLY A 9 5.98 24.59 6.73
C GLY A 9 4.89 25.05 7.71
N SER A 10 3.95 25.91 7.27
CA SER A 10 2.91 26.50 8.12
C SER A 10 1.54 25.79 8.05
N GLY A 11 1.48 24.60 7.44
CA GLY A 11 0.24 23.79 7.37
C GLY A 11 -0.72 24.11 6.22
N HIS A 12 -0.46 25.13 5.39
CA HIS A 12 -1.35 25.50 4.27
C HIS A 12 -1.64 24.35 3.29
N GLY A 13 -0.63 23.52 2.99
CA GLY A 13 -0.82 22.36 2.10
C GLY A 13 -1.84 21.37 2.66
N ARG A 14 -1.84 21.16 3.99
CA ARG A 14 -2.82 20.32 4.69
C ARG A 14 -4.22 20.91 4.54
N GLN A 15 -4.37 22.20 4.85
CA GLN A 15 -5.65 22.90 4.79
C GLN A 15 -6.24 22.90 3.37
N LEU A 16 -5.41 23.08 2.35
CA LEU A 16 -5.83 22.98 0.95
C LEU A 16 -6.34 21.57 0.63
N LEU A 17 -5.63 20.52 1.06
CA LEU A 17 -6.05 19.14 0.84
C LEU A 17 -7.34 18.82 1.60
N GLU A 18 -7.47 19.24 2.86
CA GLU A 18 -8.68 19.08 3.67
C GLU A 18 -9.88 19.82 3.03
N SER A 19 -9.66 21.01 2.45
CA SER A 19 -10.70 21.77 1.75
C SER A 19 -11.19 21.04 0.50
N VAL A 20 -10.27 20.49 -0.30
CA VAL A 20 -10.63 19.67 -1.48
C VAL A 20 -11.42 18.44 -1.06
N ASN A 21 -10.99 17.75 0.00
CA ASN A 21 -11.70 16.59 0.54
C ASN A 21 -13.10 16.97 1.04
N ALA A 22 -13.24 18.11 1.73
CA ALA A 22 -14.54 18.59 2.22
C ALA A 22 -15.52 18.88 1.08
N VAL A 23 -15.06 19.56 0.02
CA VAL A 23 -15.85 19.78 -1.20
C VAL A 23 -16.25 18.44 -1.82
N ALA A 24 -15.31 17.51 -1.94
CA ALA A 24 -15.56 16.19 -2.51
C ALA A 24 -16.62 15.40 -1.73
N VAL A 25 -16.54 15.40 -0.41
CA VAL A 25 -17.50 14.71 0.48
C VAL A 25 -18.89 15.35 0.39
N SER A 26 -18.96 16.68 0.26
CA SER A 26 -20.24 17.41 0.13
C SER A 26 -20.90 17.27 -1.25
N GLY A 27 -20.15 16.89 -2.28
CA GLY A 27 -20.67 16.75 -3.64
C GLY A 27 -21.39 15.42 -3.87
N GLU A 28 -22.62 15.48 -4.40
CA GLU A 28 -23.42 14.30 -4.73
C GLU A 28 -22.84 13.52 -5.93
N ASP A 29 -22.28 14.21 -6.92
CA ASP A 29 -21.77 13.63 -8.17
C ASP A 29 -20.26 13.31 -8.17
N ILE A 30 -19.62 13.30 -7.00
CA ILE A 30 -18.18 13.02 -6.88
C ILE A 30 -17.98 11.56 -6.49
N TYR A 31 -17.27 10.80 -7.34
CA TYR A 31 -17.04 9.38 -7.10
C TYR A 31 -15.95 9.13 -6.03
N ASP A 32 -14.75 9.66 -6.24
CA ASP A 32 -13.63 9.70 -5.30
C ASP A 32 -12.62 10.81 -5.69
N VAL A 33 -11.66 11.10 -4.83
CA VAL A 33 -10.60 12.09 -5.04
C VAL A 33 -9.32 11.40 -5.50
N THR A 34 -8.87 11.72 -6.70
CA THR A 34 -7.58 11.28 -7.25
C THR A 34 -6.57 12.43 -7.23
N ILE A 35 -5.28 12.10 -7.21
CA ILE A 35 -4.20 13.09 -7.39
C ILE A 35 -3.31 12.54 -8.50
N GLU A 36 -3.09 13.34 -9.52
CA GLU A 36 -2.15 13.05 -10.60
C GLU A 36 -0.72 13.08 -10.04
N GLU A 37 -0.01 11.96 -10.22
CA GLU A 37 1.41 11.78 -9.89
C GLU A 37 1.86 12.54 -8.62
N PRO A 38 1.32 12.20 -7.44
CA PRO A 38 1.62 12.94 -6.23
C PRO A 38 3.11 12.86 -5.91
N SER A 39 3.75 14.01 -5.69
CA SER A 39 5.08 14.06 -5.08
C SER A 39 5.10 13.31 -3.74
N GLU A 40 6.27 12.80 -3.33
CA GLU A 40 6.41 12.08 -2.05
C GLU A 40 5.89 12.88 -0.86
N TYR A 41 6.18 14.19 -0.82
CA TYR A 41 5.69 15.08 0.23
C TYR A 41 4.16 15.18 0.25
N LEU A 42 3.53 15.34 -0.94
CA LEU A 42 2.07 15.40 -1.04
C LEU A 42 1.43 14.06 -0.71
N GLN A 43 2.04 12.93 -1.12
CA GLN A 43 1.56 11.60 -0.77
C GLN A 43 1.63 11.36 0.74
N HIS A 44 2.73 11.77 1.38
CA HIS A 44 2.88 11.68 2.83
C HIS A 44 1.85 12.54 3.57
N LEU A 45 1.62 13.77 3.09
CA LEU A 45 0.59 14.65 3.64
C LEU A 45 -0.81 14.02 3.51
N ARG A 46 -1.11 13.45 2.34
CA ARG A 46 -2.37 12.75 2.08
C ARG A 46 -2.54 11.53 2.98
N ASP A 47 -1.50 10.72 3.14
CA ASP A 47 -1.51 9.56 4.03
C ASP A 47 -1.85 10.00 5.47
N CYS A 48 -1.32 11.14 5.95
CA CYS A 48 -1.66 11.68 7.26
C CYS A 48 -3.13 12.12 7.38
N VAL A 49 -3.61 12.93 6.43
CA VAL A 49 -4.98 13.47 6.44
C VAL A 49 -6.01 12.34 6.32
N ASP A 50 -5.85 11.46 5.34
CA ASP A 50 -6.80 10.39 5.08
C ASP A 50 -6.82 9.38 6.24
N THR A 51 -5.68 9.09 6.88
CA THR A 51 -5.65 8.21 8.06
C THR A 51 -6.41 8.81 9.24
N VAL A 52 -6.31 10.12 9.49
CA VAL A 52 -7.06 10.79 10.56
C VAL A 52 -8.57 10.75 10.30
N HIS A 53 -9.00 10.95 9.05
CA HIS A 53 -10.40 10.80 8.67
C HIS A 53 -10.89 9.36 8.87
N LEU A 54 -10.09 8.37 8.48
CA LEU A 54 -10.43 6.95 8.64
C LEU A 54 -10.48 6.51 10.12
N LEU A 55 -9.64 7.06 10.99
CA LEU A 55 -9.73 6.84 12.45
C LEU A 55 -11.06 7.32 13.04
N SER A 56 -11.59 8.42 12.47
CA SER A 56 -12.88 9.00 12.87
C SER A 56 -14.07 8.35 12.17
N PHE A 57 -13.83 7.40 11.25
CA PHE A 57 -14.86 6.76 10.45
C PHE A 57 -15.30 5.43 11.08
N GLU A 58 -16.47 5.46 11.71
CA GLU A 58 -17.00 4.36 12.53
C GLU A 58 -16.97 2.97 11.86
N PRO A 59 -17.33 2.80 10.57
CA PRO A 59 -17.37 1.48 9.96
C PRO A 59 -16.02 0.73 9.97
N ILE A 60 -14.90 1.46 10.05
CA ILE A 60 -13.57 0.85 10.04
C ILE A 60 -13.16 0.30 11.41
N LYS A 61 -13.71 0.83 12.50
CA LYS A 61 -13.23 0.51 13.85
C LYS A 61 -13.30 -0.97 14.18
N LEU A 62 -14.46 -1.59 13.93
CA LEU A 62 -14.65 -3.02 14.15
C LEU A 62 -13.69 -3.88 13.31
N CYS A 63 -13.44 -3.47 12.07
CA CYS A 63 -12.53 -4.18 11.17
C CYS A 63 -11.09 -4.15 11.69
N ILE A 64 -10.62 -3.01 12.20
CA ILE A 64 -9.28 -2.87 12.75
C ILE A 64 -9.11 -3.66 14.04
N SER A 65 -10.07 -3.61 14.97
CA SER A 65 -10.00 -4.40 16.22
C SER A 65 -9.97 -5.92 15.96
N SER A 66 -10.77 -6.40 15.00
CA SER A 66 -10.71 -7.80 14.55
C SER A 66 -9.36 -8.15 13.91
N MET A 67 -8.73 -7.21 13.22
CA MET A 67 -7.41 -7.43 12.61
C MET A 67 -6.28 -7.46 13.64
N SER A 68 -6.29 -6.51 14.59
CA SER A 68 -5.34 -6.43 15.69
C SER A 68 -5.34 -7.71 16.53
N SER A 69 -6.52 -8.21 16.90
CA SER A 69 -6.63 -9.49 17.62
C SER A 69 -6.07 -10.69 16.86
N LYS A 70 -6.25 -10.75 15.52
CA LYS A 70 -5.65 -11.81 14.68
C LYS A 70 -4.12 -11.74 14.65
N LEU A 71 -3.54 -10.55 14.69
CA LEU A 71 -2.07 -10.37 14.73
C LEU A 71 -1.49 -10.82 16.07
N LYS A 72 -2.20 -10.56 17.18
CA LYS A 72 -1.81 -10.97 18.54
C LYS A 72 -1.88 -12.49 18.77
N GLN A 73 -2.87 -13.16 18.17
CA GLN A 73 -3.12 -14.58 18.43
C GLN A 73 -2.09 -15.53 17.81
N GLY A 74 -1.16 -15.05 16.96
CA GLY A 74 0.11 -15.74 16.63
C GLY A 74 0.05 -17.18 16.11
N GLY A 75 -1.12 -17.78 15.88
CA GLY A 75 -1.26 -19.23 15.84
C GLY A 75 -2.42 -19.72 15.00
N LEU A 76 -2.24 -19.68 13.67
CA LEU A 76 -2.78 -20.66 12.71
C LEU A 76 -2.21 -20.37 11.31
N MET A 77 -0.88 -20.34 11.21
CA MET A 77 -0.19 -20.70 9.98
C MET A 77 -0.31 -22.22 9.74
N LYS A 78 -1.55 -22.73 9.66
CA LYS A 78 -1.77 -23.96 8.88
C LYS A 78 -1.59 -23.54 7.42
N LYS A 79 -0.79 -24.31 6.69
CA LYS A 79 -0.29 -24.10 5.31
C LYS A 79 -1.34 -23.62 4.28
N ASP A 80 -2.63 -23.66 4.60
CA ASP A 80 -3.75 -23.37 3.70
C ASP A 80 -4.52 -22.06 4.00
N GLN A 81 -4.19 -21.32 5.07
CA GLN A 81 -4.77 -20.00 5.33
C GLN A 81 -3.72 -18.90 5.24
N LYS A 82 -3.42 -18.44 4.01
CA LYS A 82 -2.77 -17.14 3.74
C LYS A 82 -3.69 -16.07 4.34
N VAL A 83 -3.51 -15.73 5.62
CA VAL A 83 -4.33 -14.72 6.30
C VAL A 83 -4.20 -13.42 5.49
N ARG A 84 -5.28 -13.06 4.81
CA ARG A 84 -5.29 -11.91 3.91
C ARG A 84 -5.52 -10.67 4.75
N PHE A 85 -4.44 -9.98 5.12
CA PHE A 85 -4.45 -8.68 5.81
C PHE A 85 -4.90 -7.52 4.91
N SER A 86 -5.87 -7.80 4.03
CA SER A 86 -6.48 -6.81 3.16
C SER A 86 -7.83 -6.38 3.74
N PRO A 87 -8.20 -5.11 3.58
CA PRO A 87 -9.55 -4.67 3.91
C PRO A 87 -10.58 -5.38 3.02
N SER A 88 -11.78 -5.60 3.55
CA SER A 88 -12.90 -6.15 2.80
C SER A 88 -13.32 -5.21 1.67
N ALA A 89 -13.94 -5.73 0.61
CA ALA A 89 -14.44 -4.87 -0.46
C ALA A 89 -15.53 -3.91 0.04
N SER A 90 -16.36 -4.33 0.99
CA SER A 90 -17.41 -3.50 1.60
C SER A 90 -16.82 -2.27 2.28
N ILE A 91 -15.80 -2.45 3.14
CA ILE A 91 -15.25 -1.32 3.89
C ILE A 91 -14.53 -0.32 3.00
N VAL A 92 -13.90 -0.81 1.94
CA VAL A 92 -13.29 0.03 0.91
C VAL A 92 -14.35 0.88 0.20
N GLU A 93 -15.50 0.28 -0.16
CA GLU A 93 -16.61 1.01 -0.77
C GLU A 93 -17.29 1.99 0.18
N GLU A 94 -17.41 1.66 1.46
CA GLU A 94 -17.95 2.56 2.48
C GLU A 94 -17.05 3.79 2.66
N ALA A 95 -15.74 3.60 2.75
CA ALA A 95 -14.79 4.71 2.82
C ALA A 95 -14.75 5.53 1.52
N ARG A 96 -14.90 4.88 0.35
CA ARG A 96 -15.03 5.60 -0.92
C ARG A 96 -16.30 6.44 -0.95
N LYS A 97 -17.45 5.91 -0.52
CA LYS A 97 -18.72 6.66 -0.51
C LYS A 97 -18.70 7.81 0.51
N GLY A 98 -18.23 7.54 1.73
CA GLY A 98 -18.30 8.47 2.85
C GLY A 98 -17.16 9.50 2.91
N LEU A 99 -15.96 9.11 2.48
CA LEU A 99 -14.76 9.96 2.56
C LEU A 99 -14.17 10.29 1.19
N LYS A 100 -14.72 9.74 0.10
CA LYS A 100 -14.21 9.92 -1.27
C LYS A 100 -12.75 9.48 -1.43
N ILE A 101 -12.31 8.50 -0.63
CA ILE A 101 -10.95 7.94 -0.68
C ILE A 101 -10.89 6.81 -1.71
N THR A 102 -9.92 6.86 -2.63
CA THR A 102 -9.71 5.81 -3.64
C THR A 102 -9.28 4.48 -2.99
N LYS A 103 -9.56 3.35 -3.65
CA LYS A 103 -9.11 2.02 -3.19
C LYS A 103 -7.59 1.93 -2.97
N LYS A 104 -6.79 2.56 -3.83
CA LYS A 104 -5.32 2.56 -3.71
C LYS A 104 -4.90 3.33 -2.46
N GLN A 105 -5.46 4.51 -2.26
CA GLN A 105 -5.17 5.34 -1.09
C GLN A 105 -5.63 4.68 0.20
N PHE A 106 -6.84 4.10 0.21
CA PHE A 106 -7.37 3.36 1.35
C PHE A 106 -6.41 2.26 1.79
N ARG A 107 -5.83 1.50 0.85
CA ARG A 107 -4.86 0.44 1.18
C ARG A 107 -3.59 0.98 1.82
N ARG A 108 -3.11 2.17 1.41
CA ARG A 108 -1.95 2.82 2.04
C ARG A 108 -2.25 3.20 3.48
N CYS A 109 -3.41 3.82 3.72
CA CYS A 109 -3.84 4.20 5.07
C CYS A 109 -4.17 2.98 5.94
N TRP A 110 -4.69 1.90 5.34
CA TRP A 110 -5.00 0.66 6.05
C TRP A 110 -3.79 0.09 6.78
N ASP A 111 -2.62 0.11 6.15
CA ASP A 111 -1.38 -0.34 6.81
C ASP A 111 -1.07 0.49 8.06
N VAL A 112 -1.25 1.81 7.97
CA VAL A 112 -1.00 2.73 9.06
C VAL A 112 -1.99 2.50 10.18
N LEU A 113 -3.28 2.30 9.87
CA LEU A 113 -4.32 1.99 10.85
C LEU A 113 -4.04 0.67 11.58
N VAL A 114 -3.66 -0.37 10.84
CA VAL A 114 -3.28 -1.65 11.44
C VAL A 114 -2.08 -1.46 12.34
N TYR A 115 -1.03 -0.78 11.88
CA TYR A 115 0.17 -0.49 12.68
C TYR A 115 -0.16 0.30 13.96
N LEU A 116 -1.00 1.34 13.87
CA LEU A 116 -1.45 2.13 15.02
C LEU A 116 -2.25 1.31 16.04
N SER A 117 -2.89 0.21 15.63
CA SER A 117 -3.64 -0.68 16.51
C SER A 117 -2.79 -1.77 17.19
N LEU A 118 -1.48 -1.81 16.87
CA LEU A 118 -0.53 -2.73 17.50
C LEU A 118 0.00 -2.15 18.80
N ASP A 119 0.28 -3.03 19.76
CA ASP A 119 1.00 -2.65 20.97
C ASP A 119 2.49 -2.48 20.64
N PRO A 120 3.11 -1.31 20.87
CA PRO A 120 4.54 -1.10 20.66
C PRO A 120 5.42 -2.07 21.45
N ASN A 121 4.93 -2.62 22.56
CA ASN A 121 5.66 -3.56 23.41
C ASN A 121 5.56 -5.01 22.92
N ASP A 122 4.69 -5.29 21.94
CA ASP A 122 4.51 -6.63 21.37
C ASP A 122 5.30 -6.78 20.05
N SER A 123 6.54 -7.29 20.18
CA SER A 123 7.40 -7.59 19.02
C SER A 123 6.77 -8.62 18.08
N CYS A 124 6.00 -9.59 18.61
CA CYS A 124 5.42 -10.67 17.83
C CYS A 124 4.36 -10.12 16.85
N SER A 125 3.44 -9.29 17.34
CA SER A 125 2.44 -8.64 16.47
C SER A 125 3.07 -7.76 15.39
N THR A 126 4.16 -7.07 15.72
CA THR A 126 4.90 -6.23 14.77
C THR A 126 5.62 -7.06 13.71
N GLU A 127 6.21 -8.19 14.08
CA GLU A 127 6.83 -9.15 13.14
C GLU A 127 5.78 -9.83 12.23
N ASN A 128 4.64 -10.22 12.80
CA ASN A 128 3.51 -10.74 12.03
C ASN A 128 3.02 -9.72 11.00
N PHE A 129 2.89 -8.44 11.39
CA PHE A 129 2.55 -7.36 10.48
C PHE A 129 3.58 -7.20 9.35
N LYS A 130 4.88 -7.18 9.67
CA LYS A 130 5.97 -7.10 8.67
C LYS A 130 5.92 -8.27 7.68
N THR A 131 5.69 -9.48 8.17
CA THR A 131 5.55 -10.69 7.34
C THR A 131 4.38 -10.55 6.37
N CYS A 132 3.26 -10.01 6.84
CA CYS A 132 2.06 -9.83 6.04
C CYS A 132 2.22 -8.71 5.00
N LEU A 133 2.90 -7.63 5.38
CA LEU A 133 3.29 -6.55 4.48
C LEU A 133 4.21 -7.09 3.37
N SER A 134 5.24 -7.88 3.73
CA SER A 134 6.16 -8.53 2.79
C SER A 134 5.43 -9.44 1.80
N ASN A 135 4.58 -10.33 2.29
CA ASN A 135 3.78 -11.23 1.43
C ASN A 135 2.89 -10.47 0.44
N ARG A 136 2.32 -9.34 0.88
CA ARG A 136 1.48 -8.52 0.00
C ARG A 136 2.30 -7.75 -1.04
N LEU A 137 3.38 -7.10 -0.63
CA LEU A 137 4.26 -6.39 -1.55
C LEU A 137 4.87 -7.35 -2.57
N SER A 138 5.23 -8.56 -2.12
CA SER A 138 5.66 -9.63 -3.00
C SER A 138 4.59 -9.97 -4.04
N SER A 139 3.31 -10.11 -3.65
CA SER A 139 2.23 -10.36 -4.60
C SER A 139 1.98 -9.21 -5.59
N GLU A 140 2.17 -7.96 -5.17
CA GLU A 140 1.92 -6.80 -6.03
C GLU A 140 3.03 -6.58 -7.08
N VAL A 141 4.27 -6.95 -6.73
CA VAL A 141 5.46 -6.81 -7.58
C VAL A 141 5.70 -8.07 -8.42
N PHE A 142 5.55 -9.26 -7.84
CA PHE A 142 5.99 -10.54 -8.45
C PHE A 142 4.84 -11.50 -8.80
N GLU A 143 3.64 -11.42 -8.19
CA GLU A 143 2.51 -12.30 -8.56
C GLU A 143 1.70 -11.77 -9.77
N LYS A 144 2.05 -10.61 -10.35
CA LYS A 144 1.46 -10.17 -11.64
C LYS A 144 1.81 -11.07 -12.81
N ASP A 145 2.75 -12.00 -12.64
CA ASP A 145 3.15 -12.92 -13.71
C ASP A 145 2.27 -14.17 -13.83
N SER A 146 1.34 -14.43 -12.89
CA SER A 146 0.46 -15.60 -13.01
C SER A 146 -0.62 -15.43 -14.08
N ASP A 147 -1.02 -14.18 -14.37
CA ASP A 147 -1.87 -13.81 -15.52
C ASP A 147 -1.06 -13.52 -16.79
N ILE A 148 0.28 -13.54 -16.67
CA ILE A 148 1.25 -13.54 -17.77
C ILE A 148 1.67 -14.98 -18.08
N ARG A 149 0.80 -15.96 -17.86
CA ARG A 149 1.02 -17.31 -18.37
C ARG A 149 1.02 -17.24 -19.90
N GLY A 150 2.22 -17.19 -20.47
CA GLY A 150 2.47 -17.20 -21.91
C GLY A 150 3.15 -15.96 -22.50
N LYS A 151 3.20 -14.79 -21.85
CA LYS A 151 3.87 -13.63 -22.48
C LYS A 151 5.38 -13.66 -22.20
N CYS A 152 6.17 -13.83 -23.24
CA CYS A 152 7.62 -13.66 -23.21
C CYS A 152 8.00 -12.40 -23.97
N VAL A 153 8.96 -11.65 -23.45
CA VAL A 153 9.68 -10.60 -24.18
C VAL A 153 11.05 -11.16 -24.52
N VAL A 154 11.40 -11.17 -25.80
CA VAL A 154 12.72 -11.60 -26.28
C VAL A 154 13.40 -10.42 -26.96
N ASP A 155 14.59 -10.08 -26.45
CA ASP A 155 15.49 -9.14 -27.11
C ASP A 155 15.99 -9.76 -28.42
N ILE A 156 15.74 -9.10 -29.54
CA ILE A 156 16.24 -9.46 -30.85
C ILE A 156 17.41 -8.54 -31.19
N PRO A 157 18.59 -9.10 -31.54
CA PRO A 157 19.70 -8.29 -32.01
C PRO A 157 19.31 -7.55 -33.29
N ASN A 158 19.33 -6.22 -33.24
CA ASN A 158 19.08 -5.36 -34.38
C ASN A 158 20.38 -5.14 -35.16
N LYS A 159 20.32 -5.22 -36.50
CA LYS A 159 21.45 -4.95 -37.39
C LYS A 159 21.65 -3.45 -37.69
N TYR A 160 20.72 -2.59 -37.28
CA TYR A 160 20.66 -1.18 -37.67
C TYR A 160 21.00 -0.18 -36.55
N GLY A 161 21.51 -0.63 -35.40
CA GLY A 161 21.98 0.27 -34.34
C GLY A 161 22.25 -0.45 -33.01
N PRO A 162 22.83 0.25 -32.02
CA PRO A 162 23.09 -0.29 -30.68
C PRO A 162 21.81 -0.46 -29.84
N GLU A 163 20.66 -0.01 -30.35
CA GLU A 163 19.37 -0.13 -29.67
C GLU A 163 18.85 -1.57 -29.76
N LYS A 164 18.55 -2.13 -28.59
CA LYS A 164 17.93 -3.46 -28.48
C LYS A 164 16.48 -3.36 -28.93
N THR A 165 16.13 -4.09 -29.99
CA THR A 165 14.73 -4.32 -30.36
C THR A 165 14.22 -5.51 -29.55
N PHE A 166 12.96 -5.49 -29.10
CA PHE A 166 12.36 -6.63 -28.43
C PHE A 166 11.05 -7.04 -29.12
N VAL A 167 10.72 -8.32 -29.02
CA VAL A 167 9.43 -8.86 -29.49
C VAL A 167 8.72 -9.50 -28.31
N MET A 168 7.46 -9.13 -28.13
CA MET A 168 6.57 -9.75 -27.16
C MET A 168 5.71 -10.81 -27.86
N PHE A 169 5.72 -12.04 -27.38
CA PHE A 169 4.84 -13.10 -27.89
C PHE A 169 4.11 -13.81 -26.77
N ARG A 170 2.89 -14.28 -27.06
CA ARG A 170 2.01 -14.99 -26.12
C ARG A 170 1.86 -16.45 -26.54
N SER A 171 2.45 -17.39 -25.80
CA SER A 171 2.29 -18.83 -26.01
C SER A 171 1.08 -19.38 -25.23
N ASN A 172 0.27 -20.20 -25.89
CA ASN A 172 -0.90 -20.87 -25.29
C ASN A 172 -0.65 -22.37 -25.02
N SER A 173 0.56 -22.90 -25.19
CA SER A 173 0.83 -24.34 -25.03
C SER A 173 1.47 -24.69 -23.68
N MET A 174 0.77 -25.52 -22.90
CA MET A 174 1.37 -26.28 -21.79
C MET A 174 2.36 -27.30 -22.35
N GLY A 175 3.66 -27.02 -22.29
CA GLY A 175 4.68 -28.00 -22.66
C GLY A 175 6.09 -27.43 -22.66
N GLU A 176 6.88 -27.92 -21.70
CA GLU A 176 8.35 -27.99 -21.69
C GLU A 176 9.15 -26.68 -21.56
N ALA A 177 9.41 -26.30 -20.31
CA ALA A 177 10.50 -25.40 -19.94
C ALA A 177 11.65 -26.23 -19.31
N SER A 178 12.52 -26.78 -20.14
CA SER A 178 13.71 -27.54 -19.69
C SER A 178 14.97 -26.90 -20.25
N THR A 179 15.36 -25.73 -19.70
CA THR A 179 16.75 -25.20 -19.66
C THR A 179 16.73 -23.80 -19.04
N LEU A 180 16.73 -23.65 -17.70
CA LEU A 180 16.94 -22.32 -17.06
C LEU A 180 17.26 -22.36 -15.55
N SER A 181 17.75 -23.48 -15.00
CA SER A 181 17.86 -23.64 -13.54
C SER A 181 18.95 -22.78 -12.86
N ALA A 182 20.01 -22.37 -13.56
CA ALA A 182 21.12 -21.62 -12.96
C ALA A 182 20.88 -20.10 -12.92
N ASP A 183 20.24 -19.52 -13.93
CA ASP A 183 19.94 -18.08 -13.98
C ASP A 183 18.75 -17.70 -13.08
N ILE A 184 17.81 -18.63 -12.85
CA ILE A 184 16.69 -18.46 -11.91
C ILE A 184 17.19 -18.28 -10.47
N ALA A 185 18.27 -18.95 -10.06
CA ALA A 185 18.79 -18.85 -8.69
C ALA A 185 19.46 -17.50 -8.39
N LYS A 186 20.16 -16.91 -9.37
CA LYS A 186 20.72 -15.54 -9.26
C LYS A 186 19.64 -14.46 -9.35
N SER A 187 18.60 -14.67 -10.18
CA SER A 187 17.42 -13.79 -10.27
C SER A 187 16.69 -13.72 -8.92
N LYS A 188 16.41 -14.87 -8.31
CA LYS A 188 15.66 -14.97 -7.04
C LYS A 188 16.35 -14.27 -5.86
N ALA A 189 17.68 -14.34 -5.76
CA ALA A 189 18.42 -13.67 -4.69
C ALA A 189 18.35 -12.13 -4.81
N GLY A 190 18.39 -11.61 -6.05
CA GLY A 190 18.22 -10.17 -6.31
C GLY A 190 16.79 -9.70 -6.02
N GLU A 191 15.79 -10.49 -6.39
CA GLU A 191 14.38 -10.22 -6.12
C GLU A 191 14.07 -10.19 -4.61
N GLU A 192 14.64 -11.12 -3.83
CA GLU A 192 14.46 -11.17 -2.38
C GLU A 192 15.04 -9.92 -1.69
N GLU A 193 16.22 -9.47 -2.13
CA GLU A 193 16.86 -8.27 -1.60
C GLU A 193 16.07 -7.00 -1.96
N GLN A 194 15.59 -6.88 -3.20
CA GLN A 194 14.71 -5.78 -3.61
C GLN A 194 13.41 -5.75 -2.80
N LEU A 195 12.81 -6.91 -2.54
CA LEU A 195 11.62 -7.02 -1.70
C LEU A 195 11.90 -6.57 -0.27
N LYS A 196 13.03 -6.96 0.32
CA LYS A 196 13.45 -6.52 1.66
C LYS A 196 13.58 -5.00 1.72
N GLN A 197 14.25 -4.40 0.75
CA GLN A 197 14.41 -2.94 0.66
C GLN A 197 13.05 -2.24 0.53
N LEU A 198 12.16 -2.77 -0.30
CA LEU A 198 10.82 -2.20 -0.49
C LEU A 198 9.98 -2.29 0.79
N VAL A 199 10.03 -3.42 1.50
CA VAL A 199 9.38 -3.59 2.82
C VAL A 199 9.94 -2.61 3.84
N GLU A 200 11.26 -2.43 3.88
CA GLU A 200 11.91 -1.49 4.80
C GLU A 200 11.50 -0.04 4.53
N VAL A 201 11.55 0.40 3.27
CA VAL A 201 11.08 1.73 2.86
C VAL A 201 9.62 1.92 3.25
N ARG A 202 8.76 0.95 2.92
CA ARG A 202 7.33 1.03 3.24
C ARG A 202 7.08 1.07 4.75
N MET A 203 7.85 0.31 5.54
CA MET A 203 7.76 0.35 7.00
C MET A 203 8.15 1.72 7.54
N LYS A 204 9.23 2.34 7.03
CA LYS A 204 9.64 3.70 7.41
C LYS A 204 8.54 4.72 7.10
N GLU A 205 7.89 4.62 5.94
CA GLU A 205 6.74 5.47 5.61
C GLU A 205 5.58 5.29 6.60
N ILE A 206 5.22 4.03 6.91
CA ILE A 206 4.12 3.71 7.82
C ILE A 206 4.38 4.31 9.21
N VAL A 207 5.58 4.10 9.76
CA VAL A 207 5.98 4.64 11.06
C VAL A 207 5.95 6.17 11.03
N GLY A 208 6.53 6.79 9.99
CA GLY A 208 6.56 8.25 9.87
C GLY A 208 5.18 8.90 9.76
N VAL A 209 4.22 8.23 9.09
CA VAL A 209 2.82 8.68 9.08
C VAL A 209 2.15 8.44 10.43
N ALA A 210 2.34 7.26 11.02
CA ALA A 210 1.77 6.90 12.32
C ALA A 210 2.16 7.89 13.43
N ASP A 211 3.43 8.29 13.49
CA ASP A 211 3.93 9.27 14.46
C ASP A 211 3.23 10.63 14.32
N LYS A 212 3.08 11.12 13.09
CA LYS A 212 2.38 12.38 12.81
C LYS A 212 0.88 12.29 13.10
N VAL A 213 0.25 11.17 12.74
CA VAL A 213 -1.17 10.92 13.01
C VAL A 213 -1.41 10.86 14.52
N ALA A 214 -0.61 10.11 15.28
CA ALA A 214 -0.71 10.03 16.73
C ALA A 214 -0.55 11.41 17.40
N ALA A 215 0.40 12.22 16.94
CA ALA A 215 0.57 13.59 17.40
C ALA A 215 -0.64 14.49 17.08
N ASN A 216 -1.28 14.31 15.92
CA ASN A 216 -2.46 15.07 15.51
C ASN A 216 -3.72 14.62 16.29
N CYS A 217 -3.90 13.32 16.49
CA CYS A 217 -4.99 12.76 17.31
C CYS A 217 -4.97 13.30 18.74
N LYS A 218 -3.79 13.40 19.36
CA LYS A 218 -3.62 14.04 20.68
C LYS A 218 -4.10 15.49 20.70
N LYS A 219 -3.86 16.25 19.63
CA LYS A 219 -4.31 17.65 19.50
C LYS A 219 -5.83 17.75 19.29
N LEU A 220 -6.42 16.78 18.60
CA LEU A 220 -7.84 16.75 18.25
C LEU A 220 -8.72 16.02 19.27
N GLY A 221 -8.13 15.44 20.33
CA GLY A 221 -8.88 14.63 21.31
C GLY A 221 -9.40 13.29 20.76
N ILE A 222 -8.84 12.82 19.64
CA ILE A 222 -9.19 11.53 19.04
C ILE A 222 -8.36 10.47 19.75
N GLN A 223 -8.99 9.49 20.37
CA GLN A 223 -8.30 8.29 20.86
C GLN A 223 -8.08 7.34 19.67
N PRO A 224 -6.82 7.07 19.24
CA PRO A 224 -6.57 5.91 18.41
C PRO A 224 -6.93 4.65 19.22
N PHE A 225 -7.49 3.65 18.52
CA PHE A 225 -8.10 2.40 19.01
C PHE A 225 -7.82 1.96 20.45
#